data_AF-A0A1B3PF48-F1
#
_entry.id   AF-A0A1B3PF48-F1
#
_cell.length_a   1.000
_cell.length_b   1.000
_cell.length_c   1.000
_cell.angle_alpha   90.00
_cell.angle_beta   90.00
_cell.angle_gamma   90.00
#
_symmetry.space_group_name_H-M   'P 1'
#
loop_
_entity.id
_entity.type
_entity.pdbx_description
1 polymer ?
#
loop_
_entity_poly.entity_id
_entity_poly.type
_entity_poly.pdbx_seq_one_letter_code
_entity_poly.pdbx_strand_id
1 'polypeptide(L)' 'MECPTGKAPINSFELATKARKRSNKKHGKPMGLYRCALCGDWHLGEPSRAKRPIKTIRNNHHIN' A
#
# COMPACT_ATOMS: atom_id res chain seq x y z
N MET A 1 -7.62 3.06 -22.30
CA MET A 1 -8.88 2.86 -21.55
C MET A 1 -8.57 3.27 -20.12
N GLU A 2 -9.13 4.39 -19.66
CA GLU A 2 -8.82 4.90 -18.32
C GLU A 2 -9.64 4.13 -17.29
N CYS A 3 -8.99 3.69 -16.20
CA CYS A 3 -9.71 3.02 -15.12
C CYS A 3 -10.52 4.08 -14.34
N PRO A 4 -11.80 3.85 -14.03
CA PRO A 4 -12.63 4.80 -13.28
C PRO A 4 -12.11 5.06 -11.85
N THR A 5 -11.16 4.27 -11.36
CA THR A 5 -10.47 4.52 -10.09
C THR A 5 -9.42 5.64 -10.17
N GLY A 6 -9.14 6.17 -11.37
CA GLY A 6 -8.09 7.16 -11.61
C GLY A 6 -6.67 6.64 -11.47
N LYS A 7 -6.50 5.33 -11.17
CA LYS A 7 -5.19 4.70 -11.04
C LYS A 7 -4.74 4.11 -12.37
N ALA A 8 -3.44 4.22 -12.66
CA ALA A 8 -2.85 3.66 -13.86
C ALA A 8 -3.08 2.13 -13.91
N PRO A 9 -3.74 1.60 -14.96
CA PRO A 9 -3.95 0.17 -15.13
C PRO A 9 -2.65 -0.51 -15.56
N ILE A 10 -2.42 -1.72 -15.05
CA ILE A 10 -1.31 -2.59 -15.43
C ILE A 10 -1.90 -3.92 -15.90
N ASN A 11 -1.71 -4.21 -17.18
CA ASN A 11 -2.32 -5.37 -17.86
C ASN A 11 -1.76 -6.73 -17.41
N SER A 12 -0.51 -6.78 -16.94
CA SER A 12 0.17 -8.02 -16.56
C SER A 12 0.54 -8.04 -15.08
N PHE A 13 0.32 -9.18 -14.44
CA PHE A 13 0.71 -9.43 -13.05
C PHE A 13 2.22 -9.27 -12.83
N GLU A 14 3.04 -9.65 -13.81
CA GLU A 14 4.51 -9.51 -13.71
C GLU A 14 4.94 -8.05 -13.73
N LEU A 15 4.37 -7.26 -14.65
CA LEU A 15 4.60 -5.82 -14.72
C LEU A 15 4.12 -5.13 -13.45
N ALA A 16 2.98 -5.56 -12.91
CA ALA A 16 2.42 -5.05 -11.68
C ALA A 16 3.30 -5.37 -10.46
N THR A 17 3.88 -6.59 -10.42
CA THR A 17 4.84 -6.99 -9.38
C THR A 17 6.15 -6.21 -9.47
N LYS A 18 6.67 -5.98 -10.68
CA LYS A 18 7.85 -5.11 -10.90
C LYS A 18 7.56 -3.66 -10.52
N ALA A 19 6.38 -3.13 -10.86
CA ALA A 19 5.94 -1.81 -10.45
C ALA A 19 5.83 -1.68 -8.91
N ARG A 20 5.26 -2.69 -8.25
CA ARG A 20 5.19 -2.76 -6.77
C ARG A 20 6.58 -2.71 -6.15
N LYS A 21 7.52 -3.54 -6.61
CA LYS A 21 8.91 -3.54 -6.10
C LYS A 21 9.58 -2.17 -6.26
N ARG A 22 9.43 -1.54 -7.43
CA ARG A 22 9.97 -0.19 -7.69
C ARG A 22 9.35 0.87 -6.78
N SER A 23 8.02 0.83 -6.63
CA SER A 23 7.28 1.77 -5.78
C SER A 23 7.66 1.62 -4.31
N ASN A 24 7.78 0.38 -3.81
CA ASN A 24 8.27 0.11 -2.45
C ASN A 24 9.67 0.72 -2.22
N LYS A 25 10.58 0.53 -3.17
CA LYS A 25 11.93 1.08 -3.09
C LYS A 25 11.93 2.62 -3.12
N LYS A 26 11.10 3.24 -3.96
CA LYS A 26 11.02 4.70 -4.11
C LYS A 26 10.40 5.39 -2.90
N HIS A 27 9.33 4.82 -2.34
CA HIS A 27 8.56 5.45 -1.26
C HIS A 27 8.93 4.97 0.14
N GLY A 28 9.74 3.91 0.25
CA GLY A 28 10.11 3.30 1.54
C GLY A 28 8.91 2.72 2.31
N LYS A 29 7.77 2.51 1.65
CA LYS A 29 6.53 2.00 2.24
C LYS A 29 6.04 0.79 1.46
N PRO A 30 5.49 -0.24 2.13
CA PRO A 30 4.92 -1.39 1.45
C PRO A 30 3.64 -1.00 0.71
N MET A 31 3.68 -1.05 -0.62
CA MET A 31 2.55 -0.85 -1.52
C MET A 31 1.80 -2.16 -1.73
N GLY A 32 0.49 -2.12 -1.61
CA GLY A 32 -0.38 -3.24 -1.99
C GLY A 32 -0.44 -3.43 -3.50
N LEU A 33 -0.83 -4.62 -3.94
CA LEU A 33 -1.21 -4.89 -5.32
C LEU A 33 -2.60 -5.51 -5.32
N TYR A 34 -3.50 -5.03 -6.17
CA TYR A 34 -4.85 -5.55 -6.28
C TYR A 34 -5.34 -5.55 -7.73
N ARG A 35 -6.27 -6.45 -8.05
CA ARG A 35 -6.96 -6.51 -9.34
C ARG A 35 -8.24 -5.68 -9.25
N CYS A 36 -8.44 -4.74 -10.16
CA CYS A 36 -9.65 -3.92 -10.18
C CYS A 36 -10.82 -4.73 -10.74
N ALA A 37 -11.96 -4.70 -10.04
CA ALA A 37 -13.19 -5.35 -10.50
C ALA A 37 -13.87 -4.60 -11.67
N LEU A 38 -13.54 -3.33 -11.91
CA LEU A 38 -14.18 -2.50 -12.93
C LEU A 38 -13.49 -2.61 -14.29
N CYS A 39 -12.15 -2.52 -14.33
CA CYS A 39 -11.39 -2.64 -15.58
C CYS A 39 -10.70 -4.01 -15.76
N GLY A 40 -10.64 -4.84 -14.72
CA GLY A 40 -10.00 -6.16 -14.78
C GLY A 40 -8.47 -6.16 -14.67
N ASP A 41 -7.84 -4.98 -14.76
CA ASP A 41 -6.39 -4.80 -14.70
C ASP A 41 -5.84 -4.72 -13.26
N TRP A 42 -4.52 -4.83 -13.14
CA TRP A 42 -3.81 -4.67 -11.88
C TRP A 42 -3.51 -3.21 -11.58
N HIS A 43 -3.63 -2.84 -10.30
CA HIS A 43 -3.29 -1.51 -9.81
C HIS A 43 -2.42 -1.59 -8.56
N LEU A 44 -1.62 -0.54 -8.37
CA LEU A 44 -0.92 -0.31 -7.11
C LEU A 44 -1.92 0.23 -6.07
N GLY A 45 -1.98 -0.47 -4.94
CA GLY A 45 -2.74 -0.05 -3.78
C GLY A 45 -2.12 1.17 -3.10
N GLU A 46 -2.86 1.71 -2.14
CA GLU A 46 -2.33 2.68 -1.18
C GLU A 46 -1.11 2.06 -0.46
N PRO A 47 -0.07 2.84 -0.10
CA PRO A 47 0.91 2.37 0.86
C PRO A 47 0.18 1.92 2.13
N SER A 48 0.36 0.67 2.53
CA SER A 48 -0.17 0.19 3.79
C SER A 48 0.34 1.11 4.90
N ARG A 49 -0.57 1.74 5.65
CA ARG A 49 -0.21 2.34 6.93
C ARG A 49 0.28 1.18 7.78
N ALA A 50 1.60 0.96 7.82
CA ALA A 50 2.20 0.03 8.75
C ALA A 50 1.55 0.31 10.11
N LYS A 51 0.93 -0.71 10.73
CA LYS A 51 0.31 -0.57 12.05
C LYS A 51 1.38 -0.01 12.96
N ARG A 52 1.29 1.28 13.29
CA ARG A 52 2.21 1.88 14.26
C ARG A 52 2.00 1.08 15.56
N PRO A 53 3.05 0.52 16.17
CA PRO A 53 2.88 -0.13 17.46
C PRO A 53 2.22 0.87 18.41
N ILE A 54 1.15 0.44 19.07
CA ILE A 54 0.48 1.25 20.11
C ILE A 54 1.56 1.53 21.15
N LYS A 55 1.93 2.79 21.33
CA LYS A 55 2.91 3.16 22.37
C LYS A 55 2.33 2.73 23.71
N THR A 56 2.95 1.77 24.38
CA THR A 56 2.61 1.42 25.75
C THR A 56 2.99 2.61 26.63
N ILE A 57 2.01 3.42 27.01
CA ILE A 57 2.21 4.48 28.00
C ILE A 57 2.34 3.76 29.35
N ARG A 58 3.54 3.73 29.93
CA ARG A 58 3.72 3.27 31.31
C ARG A 58 3.30 4.41 32.24
N ASN A 59 2.08 4.34 32.76
CA ASN A 59 1.58 5.27 33.78
C ASN A 59 2.11 4.90 35.18
N ASN A 60 3.41 4.62 35.34
CA ASN A 60 4.04 4.55 36.66
C ASN A 60 4.34 5.98 37.15
N HIS A 61 3.31 6.80 37.29
CA HIS A 61 3.43 8.00 38.10
C HIS A 61 3.24 7.55 39.55
N HIS A 62 4.35 7.43 40.29
CA HIS A 62 4.34 7.24 41.72
C HIS A 62 3.50 8.34 42.36
N ILE A 63 2.41 7.94 43.03
CA ILE A 63 1.73 8.77 44.00
C ILE A 63 2.65 8.75 45.22
N ASN A 64 3.29 9.88 45.50
CA ASN A 64 4.07 10.12 46.72
C ASN A 64 3.31 11.12 47.58
#